data_AF-A0A7C3HF43-F1
#
_entry.id   AF-A0A7C3HF43-F1
#
_cell.length_a   1.000
_cell.length_b   1.000
_cell.length_c   1.000
_cell.angle_alpha   90.00
_cell.angle_beta   90.00
_cell.angle_gamma   90.00
#
_symmetry.space_group_name_H-M   'P 1'
#
loop_
_entity.id
_entity.type
_entity.pdbx_description
1 polymer ?
#
loop_
_entity_poly.entity_id
_entity_poly.type
_entity_poly.pdbx_seq_one_letter_code
_entity_poly.pdbx_strand_id
1 'polypeptide(L)' 'MIAIDTNVLLRYLLWDDKPQAAKADRLINGTEPVLVTDVVLVETLWTL' A
#
# COMPACT_ATOMS: atom_id res chain seq x y z
N MET A 1 -13.37 -1.00 -6.59
CA MET A 1 -12.12 -0.22 -6.82
C MET A 1 -11.78 0.60 -5.59
N ILE A 2 -10.62 0.39 -5.00
CA ILE A 2 -10.17 0.99 -3.73
C ILE A 2 -8.90 1.79 -4.00
N ALA A 3 -8.94 3.12 -3.80
CA ALA A 3 -7.72 3.92 -3.81
C ALA A 3 -6.98 3.74 -2.48
N ILE A 4 -5.65 3.60 -2.54
CA ILE A 4 -4.82 3.43 -1.35
C ILE A 4 -3.86 4.61 -1.17
N ASP A 5 -3.53 4.88 0.09
CA ASP A 5 -2.55 5.89 0.49
C ASP A 5 -1.12 5.31 0.48
N THR A 6 -0.13 6.19 0.43
CA THR A 6 1.30 5.86 0.54
C THR A 6 1.59 5.00 1.76
N ASN A 7 0.96 5.27 2.91
CA ASN A 7 1.19 4.46 4.10
C ASN A 7 0.76 3.00 3.91
N VAL A 8 -0.37 2.74 3.24
CA VAL A 8 -0.85 1.38 2.98
C VAL A 8 0.14 0.63 2.07
N LEU A 9 0.63 1.31 1.03
CA LEU A 9 1.64 0.75 0.14
C LEU A 9 2.96 0.48 0.88
N LEU A 10 3.41 1.40 1.74
CA LEU A 10 4.62 1.22 2.55
C LEU A 10 4.50 0.06 3.54
N ARG A 11 3.36 -0.10 4.22
CA ARG A 11 3.15 -1.26 5.12
C ARG A 11 3.25 -2.58 4.38
N TYR A 12 2.77 -2.64 3.14
CA TYR A 12 2.88 -3.82 2.28
C TYR A 12 4.31 -4.09 1.80
N LEU A 13 5.04 -3.04 1.41
CA LEU A 13 6.41 -3.18 0.89
C LEU A 13 7.43 -3.49 1.99
N LEU A 14 7.31 -2.83 3.14
CA LEU A 14 8.34 -2.86 4.19
C LEU A 14 8.12 -3.91 5.28
N TRP A 15 6.89 -4.37 5.48
CA TRP A 15 6.53 -5.31 6.55
C TRP A 15 6.98 -4.87 7.96
N ASP A 16 7.07 -3.56 8.19
CA ASP A 16 7.64 -2.94 9.40
C ASP A 16 6.69 -2.97 10.61
N ASP A 17 5.37 -2.93 10.38
CA ASP A 17 4.33 -3.20 11.37
C ASP A 17 3.57 -4.47 10.97
N LYS A 18 3.83 -5.60 11.63
CA LYS A 18 3.31 -6.92 11.23
C LYS A 18 1.77 -6.97 11.14
N PRO A 19 0.99 -6.52 12.16
CA PRO A 19 -0.46 -6.44 12.05
C PRO A 19 -0.94 -5.61 10.84
N GLN A 20 -0.35 -4.44 10.61
CA GLN A 20 -0.78 -3.55 9.52
C GLN A 20 -0.34 -4.07 8.15
N ALA A 21 0.87 -4.62 8.04
CA ALA A 21 1.40 -5.24 6.84
C ALA A 21 0.52 -6.41 6.38
N ALA A 22 0.11 -7.27 7.31
CA ALA A 22 -0.82 -8.36 7.01
C ALA A 22 -2.20 -7.86 6.52
N LYS A 23 -2.66 -6.71 7.00
CA LYS A 23 -3.90 -6.09 6.52
C LYS A 23 -3.72 -5.50 5.11
N ALA A 24 -2.59 -4.83 4.85
CA ALA A 24 -2.27 -4.28 3.54
C ALA A 24 -2.08 -5.39 2.49
N ASP A 25 -1.41 -6.48 2.85
CA ASP A 25 -1.24 -7.67 2.01
C ASP A 25 -2.58 -8.27 1.57
N ARG A 26 -3.51 -8.46 2.50
CA ARG A 26 -4.87 -8.96 2.19
C ARG A 26 -5.67 -8.00 1.32
N LEU A 27 -5.48 -6.69 1.50
CA LEU A 27 -6.16 -5.68 0.71
C LEU A 27 -5.65 -5.65 -0.73
N ILE A 28 -4.32 -5.62 -0.92
CA ILE A 28 -3.66 -5.49 -2.22
C ILE A 28 -3.79 -6.77 -3.05
N ASN A 29 -3.70 -7.94 -2.42
CA ASN A 29 -3.89 -9.23 -3.08
C ASN A 29 -5.35 -9.72 -3.08
N GLY A 30 -6.30 -8.84 -2.72
CA GLY A 30 -7.72 -9.15 -2.70
C GLY A 30 -8.36 -9.18 -4.09
N THR A 31 -9.68 -9.35 -4.13
CA THR A 31 -10.46 -9.40 -5.38
C THR A 31 -10.84 -8.03 -5.94
N GLU A 32 -10.83 -6.99 -5.10
CA GLU A 32 -11.17 -5.63 -5.51
C GLU A 32 -9.97 -4.94 -6.18
N PRO A 33 -10.13 -4.32 -7.35
CA PRO A 33 -9.05 -3.56 -7.98
C PRO A 33 -8.55 -2.44 -7.06
N VAL A 34 -7.23 -2.37 -6.88
CA VAL A 34 -6.57 -1.32 -6.11
C VAL A 34 -6.03 -0.25 -7.04
N LEU A 35 -6.39 1.00 -6.78
CA LEU A 35 -5.89 2.17 -7.50
C LEU A 35 -4.70 2.75 -6.73
N VAL A 36 -3.55 2.78 -7.40
CA VAL A 36 -2.36 3.53 -6.98
C VAL A 36 -2.24 4.74 -7.90
N THR A 37 -2.23 5.94 -7.34
CA THR A 37 -2.09 7.19 -8.11
C THR A 37 -0.64 7.58 -8.29
N ASP A 38 -0.35 8.45 -9.25
CA ASP A 38 1.01 8.96 -9.47
C ASP A 38 1.60 9.64 -8.23
N VAL A 39 0.77 10.36 -7.46
CA VAL A 39 1.20 11.00 -6.20
C VAL A 39 1.67 9.95 -5.19
N VAL A 40 0.91 8.85 -5.03
CA VAL A 40 1.27 7.75 -4.11
C VAL A 40 2.57 7.07 -4.55
N LEU A 41 2.79 6.90 -5.86
CA LEU A 41 4.05 6.38 -6.39
C LEU A 41 5.22 7.32 -6.09
N VAL A 42 5.06 8.63 -6.33
CA VAL A 42 6.11 9.63 -6.10
C VAL A 42 6.44 9.74 -4.61
N GLU A 43 5.44 9.75 -3.73
CA GLU A 43 5.66 9.75 -2.28
C GLU A 43 6.36 8.48 -1.79
N THR A 44 6.01 7.32 -2.35
CA THR A 44 6.68 6.05 -2.04
C THR A 44 8.15 6.09 -2.45
N LEU A 45 8.45 6.62 -3.65
CA LEU A 45 9.83 6.79 -4.15
C LEU A 45 10.64 7.80 -3.32
N TRP A 46 10.02 8.87 -2.83
CA TRP A 46 10.67 9.86 -1.96
C TRP A 46 10.94 9.33 -0.55
N THR A 47 10.06 8.46 -0.05
CA THR A 47 10.12 7.96 1.33
C THR A 47 11.11 6.81 1.50
N LEU A 48 11.32 6.00 0.47
CA LEU A 48 12.23 4.84 0.45
C LEU A 48 13.60 5.21 -0.12
#